data_AF-A0A9X4YDW9-F1
#
_entry.id   AF-A0A9X4YDW9-F1
#
_cell.length_a   1.000
_cell.length_b   1.000
_cell.length_c   1.000
_cell.angle_alpha   90.00
_cell.angle_beta   90.00
_cell.angle_gamma   90.00
#
_symmetry.space_group_name_H-M   'P 1'
#
loop_
_entity.id
_entity.type
_entity.pdbx_description
1 polymer ?
#
loop_
_entity_poly.entity_id
_entity_poly.type
_entity_poly.pdbx_seq_one_letter_code
_entity_poly.pdbx_strand_id
1 'polypeptide(L)'
;MRKTLLAAALVATSFGAQASAPGGSGCGWGNMLFEGSNGMPMHLLATLVNGTSGNRTFGITSGTNGCDTSGALSYNGENMLAQAGVMEEVAQDMAMGDGEALTALSVSMGIPAEERAHFKKTMHENFNTIFPSEDVTAEEVMGNIQTVMNKDKQLASLS
;
A
#
# COMPACT_ATOMS: atom_id res chain seq x y z
N MET A 1 21.35 -39.12 -29.23
CA MET A 1 21.76 -39.22 -27.81
C MET A 1 22.61 -38.00 -27.47
N ARG A 2 22.23 -37.27 -26.41
CA ARG A 2 23.01 -36.38 -25.52
C ARG A 2 24.31 -35.78 -26.10
N LYS A 3 24.56 -34.47 -26.03
CA LYS A 3 24.72 -33.71 -24.78
C LYS A 3 24.53 -32.21 -25.02
N THR A 4 23.57 -31.66 -24.29
CA THR A 4 23.40 -30.26 -23.92
C THR A 4 24.63 -29.72 -23.20
N LEU A 5 25.09 -28.51 -23.54
CA LEU A 5 25.63 -27.53 -22.59
C LEU A 5 25.38 -26.13 -23.16
N LEU A 6 24.15 -25.64 -22.94
CA LEU A 6 23.79 -24.25 -23.22
C LEU A 6 24.40 -23.35 -22.14
N ALA A 7 25.22 -22.44 -22.63
CA ALA A 7 25.38 -21.04 -22.25
C ALA A 7 25.02 -20.64 -20.80
N ALA A 8 26.08 -20.24 -20.12
CA ALA A 8 26.13 -19.41 -18.94
C ALA A 8 25.21 -18.17 -18.98
N ALA A 9 24.80 -17.80 -17.77
CA ALA A 9 24.61 -16.44 -17.28
C ALA A 9 23.49 -15.59 -17.91
N LEU A 10 22.34 -15.60 -17.23
CA LEU A 10 21.59 -14.37 -16.96
C LEU A 10 21.05 -14.48 -15.54
N VAL A 11 21.82 -13.94 -14.59
CA VAL A 11 21.25 -13.46 -13.32
C VAL A 11 20.46 -12.21 -13.68
N ALA A 12 19.21 -12.41 -14.11
CA ALA A 12 18.23 -11.33 -14.13
C ALA A 12 17.83 -11.12 -12.66
N THR A 13 18.48 -10.18 -11.98
CA THR A 13 17.92 -9.58 -10.77
C THR A 13 16.66 -8.82 -11.20
N SER A 14 15.54 -9.52 -11.20
CA SER A 14 14.23 -8.90 -11.28
C SER A 14 14.05 -8.07 -10.01
N PHE A 15 14.40 -6.79 -10.04
CA PHE A 15 13.84 -5.81 -9.11
C PHE A 15 12.38 -5.60 -9.51
N GLY A 16 11.56 -6.62 -9.27
CA GLY A 16 10.11 -6.43 -9.23
C GLY A 16 9.84 -5.66 -7.95
N ALA A 17 9.28 -4.45 -8.07
CA ALA A 17 8.55 -3.84 -6.97
C ALA A 17 7.41 -4.80 -6.62
N GLN A 18 7.67 -5.71 -5.68
CA GLN A 18 6.67 -6.65 -5.21
C GLN A 18 5.86 -5.94 -4.15
N ALA A 19 4.53 -6.01 -4.27
CA ALA A 19 3.63 -5.61 -3.21
C ALA A 19 4.07 -6.27 -1.90
N SER A 20 4.71 -5.51 -1.01
CA SER A 20 5.30 -6.02 0.22
C SER A 20 4.19 -6.26 1.23
N ALA A 21 3.79 -7.52 1.34
CA ALA A 21 3.10 -7.97 2.52
C ALA A 21 4.02 -7.82 3.75
N PRO A 22 3.49 -7.55 4.97
CA PRO A 22 4.31 -7.41 6.17
C PRO A 22 5.27 -8.60 6.37
N GLY A 23 6.57 -8.34 6.38
CA GLY A 23 7.63 -9.36 6.41
C GLY A 23 8.20 -9.76 5.04
N GLY A 24 7.87 -9.06 3.95
CA GLY A 24 8.44 -9.28 2.62
C GLY A 24 7.62 -10.21 1.72
N SER A 25 7.96 -10.20 0.43
CA SER A 25 7.38 -11.11 -0.56
C SER A 25 7.83 -12.55 -0.27
N GLY A 26 6.87 -13.48 -0.26
CA GLY A 26 7.17 -14.89 0.03
C GLY A 26 7.27 -15.27 1.51
N CYS A 27 7.10 -14.34 2.45
CA CYS A 27 7.21 -14.62 3.88
C CYS A 27 6.21 -15.69 4.38
N GLY A 28 6.72 -16.80 4.90
CA GLY A 28 5.95 -17.92 5.45
C GLY A 28 5.84 -19.13 4.50
N TRP A 29 5.79 -20.34 5.08
CA TRP A 29 5.84 -21.61 4.34
C TRP A 29 4.64 -21.90 3.44
N GLY A 30 3.51 -21.22 3.65
CA GLY A 30 2.38 -21.29 2.73
C GLY A 30 2.78 -20.84 1.32
N ASN A 31 3.66 -19.85 1.20
CA ASN A 31 4.19 -19.44 -0.11
C ASN A 31 5.13 -20.50 -0.70
N MET A 32 5.95 -21.14 0.12
CA MET A 32 6.82 -22.25 -0.31
C MET A 32 6.00 -23.48 -0.72
N LEU A 33 4.97 -23.83 0.05
CA LEU A 33 4.15 -25.02 -0.18
C LEU A 33 3.35 -24.92 -1.48
N PHE A 34 2.94 -23.71 -1.84
CA PHE A 34 2.16 -23.43 -3.05
C PHE A 34 2.97 -22.63 -4.08
N GLU A 35 4.30 -22.73 -4.04
CA GLU A 35 5.18 -22.03 -4.98
C GLU A 35 4.82 -22.40 -6.43
N GLY A 36 4.81 -21.39 -7.32
CA GLY A 36 4.41 -21.55 -8.72
C GLY A 36 2.90 -21.65 -8.96
N SER A 37 2.08 -21.68 -7.90
CA SER A 37 0.62 -21.64 -8.01
C SER A 37 0.13 -20.20 -8.14
N ASN A 38 -0.94 -19.99 -8.93
CA ASN A 38 -1.48 -18.67 -9.22
C ASN A 38 -2.97 -18.59 -8.92
N GLY A 39 -3.48 -17.37 -8.72
CA GLY A 39 -4.91 -17.08 -8.59
C GLY A 39 -5.45 -17.17 -7.16
N MET A 40 -6.60 -16.52 -6.96
CA MET A 40 -7.22 -16.29 -5.64
C MET A 40 -7.29 -17.52 -4.72
N PRO A 41 -7.73 -18.72 -5.16
CA PRO A 41 -7.83 -19.87 -4.27
C PRO A 41 -6.49 -20.29 -3.67
N MET A 42 -5.42 -20.27 -4.46
CA MET A 42 -4.10 -20.71 -4.03
C MET A 42 -3.44 -19.69 -3.10
N HIS A 43 -3.61 -18.40 -3.38
CA HIS A 43 -3.18 -17.34 -2.46
C HIS A 43 -3.93 -17.37 -1.12
N LEU A 44 -5.23 -17.71 -1.14
CA LEU A 44 -6.02 -17.86 0.08
C LEU A 44 -5.54 -19.07 0.90
N LEU A 45 -5.30 -20.21 0.26
CA LEU A 45 -4.76 -21.40 0.94
C LEU A 45 -3.37 -21.14 1.53
N ALA A 46 -2.48 -20.48 0.78
CA ALA A 46 -1.17 -20.07 1.28
C ALA A 46 -1.30 -19.15 2.51
N THR A 47 -2.24 -18.20 2.47
CA THR A 47 -2.53 -17.29 3.58
C THR A 47 -3.06 -18.04 4.80
N LEU A 48 -3.99 -18.98 4.61
CA LEU A 48 -4.51 -19.82 5.70
C LEU A 48 -3.40 -20.67 6.32
N VAL A 49 -2.53 -21.29 5.52
CA VAL A 49 -1.38 -22.06 6.02
C VAL A 49 -0.45 -21.15 6.83
N ASN A 50 -0.11 -19.98 6.31
CA ASN A 50 0.73 -19.00 7.00
C ASN A 50 0.14 -18.50 8.32
N GLY A 51 -1.17 -18.23 8.34
CA GLY A 51 -1.88 -17.71 9.51
C GLY A 51 -2.15 -18.78 10.58
N THR A 52 -2.68 -19.94 10.19
CA THR A 52 -3.11 -20.99 11.13
C THR A 52 -1.94 -21.73 11.78
N SER A 53 -0.83 -21.90 11.07
CA SER A 53 0.36 -22.54 11.65
C SER A 53 1.29 -21.56 12.37
N GLY A 54 0.98 -20.25 12.34
CA GLY A 54 1.82 -19.21 12.94
C GLY A 54 3.22 -19.09 12.33
N ASN A 55 3.51 -19.83 11.24
CA ASN A 55 4.85 -19.91 10.67
C ASN A 55 5.35 -18.56 10.13
N ARG A 56 4.42 -17.68 9.75
CA ARG A 56 4.73 -16.33 9.26
C ARG A 56 5.19 -15.45 10.41
N THR A 57 4.47 -15.49 11.53
CA THR A 57 4.86 -14.77 12.76
C THR A 57 6.22 -15.26 13.27
N PHE A 58 6.42 -16.58 13.32
CA PHE A 58 7.71 -17.15 13.68
C PHE A 58 8.83 -16.71 12.72
N GLY A 59 8.56 -16.70 11.41
CA GLY A 59 9.52 -16.24 10.39
C GLY A 59 9.92 -14.79 10.58
N ILE A 60 8.96 -13.90 10.85
CA ILE A 60 9.19 -12.48 11.14
C ILE A 60 10.05 -12.29 12.41
N THR A 61 9.79 -13.03 13.48
CA THR A 61 10.52 -12.86 14.75
C THR A 61 11.90 -13.51 14.75
N SER A 62 12.06 -14.63 14.07
CA SER A 62 13.32 -15.38 14.01
C SER A 62 14.21 -15.01 12.82
N GLY A 63 13.69 -14.25 11.84
CA GLY A 63 14.39 -13.99 10.57
C GLY A 63 14.48 -15.22 9.67
N THR A 64 13.49 -16.10 9.70
CA THR A 64 13.45 -17.36 8.91
C THR A 64 12.24 -17.39 7.96
N ASN A 65 12.02 -18.52 7.28
CA ASN A 65 10.84 -18.78 6.44
C ASN A 65 10.64 -17.77 5.29
N GLY A 66 11.75 -17.24 4.76
CA GLY A 66 11.71 -16.25 3.68
C GLY A 66 11.14 -14.90 4.10
N CYS A 67 11.07 -14.62 5.40
CA CYS A 67 10.62 -13.32 5.91
C CYS A 67 11.81 -12.37 6.05
N ASP A 68 11.63 -11.14 5.55
CA ASP A 68 12.57 -10.04 5.66
C ASP A 68 11.85 -8.83 6.27
N THR A 69 12.43 -8.33 7.36
CA THR A 69 11.92 -7.18 8.12
C THR A 69 12.83 -5.96 8.02
N SER A 70 13.87 -6.02 7.19
CA SER A 70 14.81 -4.90 6.98
C SER A 70 14.19 -3.75 6.20
N GLY A 71 13.17 -4.03 5.38
CA GLY A 71 12.39 -3.03 4.67
C GLY A 71 11.34 -2.34 5.54
N ALA A 72 11.02 -1.09 5.21
CA ALA A 72 9.87 -0.41 5.78
C ALA A 72 8.56 -1.12 5.38
N LEU A 73 7.57 -1.11 6.26
CA LEU A 73 6.23 -1.55 5.90
C LEU A 73 5.66 -0.58 4.85
N SER A 74 5.17 -1.12 3.74
CA SER A 74 4.44 -0.34 2.74
C SER A 74 3.05 -0.94 2.49
N TYR A 75 2.12 -0.09 2.05
CA TYR A 75 0.77 -0.47 1.68
C TYR A 75 0.63 -0.36 0.17
N ASN A 76 0.51 -1.50 -0.51
CA ASN A 76 0.43 -1.57 -1.98
C ASN A 76 -0.99 -1.88 -2.46
N GLY A 77 -2.01 -1.57 -1.67
CA GLY A 77 -3.38 -1.54 -2.18
C GLY A 77 -3.47 -0.37 -3.15
N GLU A 78 -3.96 -0.59 -4.37
CA GLU A 78 -4.11 0.51 -5.33
C GLU A 78 -4.98 1.59 -4.70
N ASN A 79 -4.39 2.79 -4.57
CA ASN A 79 -5.09 3.90 -3.98
C ASN A 79 -6.22 4.31 -4.91
N MET A 80 -7.40 4.60 -4.38
CA MET A 80 -8.53 5.10 -5.17
C MET A 80 -8.13 6.34 -6.00
N LEU A 81 -7.20 7.17 -5.49
CA LEU A 81 -6.64 8.32 -6.20
C LEU A 81 -5.82 7.96 -7.44
N ALA A 82 -5.28 6.74 -7.52
CA ALA A 82 -4.52 6.29 -8.69
C ALA A 82 -5.44 5.97 -9.89
N GLN A 83 -6.76 5.96 -9.70
CA GLN A 83 -7.71 5.85 -10.80
C GLN A 83 -7.74 7.15 -11.61
N ALA A 84 -7.73 7.01 -12.94
CA ALA A 84 -7.69 8.13 -13.87
C ALA A 84 -8.80 9.16 -13.57
N GLY A 85 -8.42 10.43 -13.37
CA GLY A 85 -9.34 11.55 -13.13
C GLY A 85 -9.71 11.78 -11.66
N VAL A 86 -9.53 10.78 -10.78
CA VAL A 86 -9.93 10.91 -9.38
C VAL A 86 -9.01 11.88 -8.64
N MET A 87 -7.70 11.82 -8.88
CA MET A 87 -6.74 12.70 -8.23
C MET A 87 -6.97 14.16 -8.60
N GLU A 88 -7.27 14.44 -9.87
CA GLU A 88 -7.55 15.78 -10.38
C GLU A 88 -8.85 16.35 -9.78
N GLU A 89 -9.92 15.56 -9.73
CA GLU A 89 -11.17 15.96 -9.09
C GLU A 89 -10.99 16.22 -7.59
N VAL A 90 -10.25 15.35 -6.90
CA VAL A 90 -9.90 15.54 -5.49
C VAL A 90 -9.06 16.80 -5.29
N ALA A 91 -8.09 17.07 -6.16
CA ALA A 91 -7.28 18.28 -6.09
C ALA A 91 -8.14 19.53 -6.24
N GLN A 92 -9.05 19.54 -7.22
CA GLN A 92 -9.95 20.67 -7.44
C GLN A 92 -10.86 20.90 -6.24
N ASP A 93 -11.52 19.86 -5.73
CA ASP A 93 -12.43 19.96 -4.58
C ASP A 93 -11.69 20.35 -3.30
N MET A 94 -10.47 19.85 -3.12
CA MET A 94 -9.59 20.24 -2.01
C MET A 94 -9.18 21.71 -2.11
N ALA A 95 -8.85 22.20 -3.31
CA ALA A 95 -8.55 23.60 -3.54
C ALA A 95 -9.77 24.51 -3.34
N MET A 96 -10.99 24.04 -3.62
CA MET A 96 -12.24 24.76 -3.30
C MET A 96 -12.62 24.66 -1.81
N GLY A 97 -12.12 23.64 -1.12
CA GLY A 97 -12.39 23.33 0.29
C GLY A 97 -13.65 22.50 0.52
N ASP A 98 -14.37 22.16 -0.54
CA ASP A 98 -15.51 21.25 -0.52
C ASP A 98 -15.75 20.67 -1.91
N GLY A 99 -16.49 19.55 -1.97
CA GLY A 99 -16.89 18.90 -3.21
C GLY A 99 -17.11 17.40 -3.07
N GLU A 100 -17.64 16.78 -4.11
CA GLU A 100 -18.06 15.37 -4.12
C GLU A 100 -16.86 14.42 -4.05
N ALA A 101 -15.77 14.70 -4.77
CA ALA A 101 -14.58 13.87 -4.80
C ALA A 101 -13.83 13.92 -3.46
N LEU A 102 -13.68 15.12 -2.88
CA LEU A 102 -13.11 15.28 -1.54
C LEU A 102 -13.99 14.61 -0.46
N THR A 103 -15.31 14.66 -0.62
CA THR A 103 -16.24 13.93 0.26
C THR A 103 -16.06 12.43 0.11
N ALA A 104 -16.01 11.90 -1.11
CA ALA A 104 -15.80 10.49 -1.39
C ALA A 104 -14.48 9.99 -0.82
N LEU A 105 -13.41 10.78 -0.93
CA LEU A 105 -12.13 10.50 -0.30
C LEU A 105 -12.26 10.38 1.22
N SER A 106 -12.91 11.35 1.88
CA SER A 106 -13.12 11.29 3.34
C SER A 106 -13.93 10.06 3.77
N VAL A 107 -14.91 9.64 2.97
CA VAL A 107 -15.68 8.41 3.21
C VAL A 107 -14.82 7.17 3.04
N SER A 108 -14.03 7.11 1.96
CA SER A 108 -13.13 5.99 1.67
C SER A 108 -12.05 5.82 2.73
N MET A 109 -11.59 6.93 3.32
CA MET A 109 -10.64 6.94 4.43
C MET A 109 -11.29 6.60 5.78
N GLY A 110 -12.60 6.40 5.83
CA GLY A 110 -13.31 6.05 7.07
C GLY A 110 -13.49 7.23 8.02
N ILE A 111 -13.40 8.48 7.55
CA ILE A 111 -13.59 9.67 8.40
C ILE A 111 -15.06 9.73 8.87
N PRO A 112 -15.31 9.79 10.20
CA PRO A 112 -16.65 9.93 10.76
C PRO A 112 -17.36 11.18 10.25
N ALA A 113 -18.68 11.13 10.07
CA ALA A 113 -19.44 12.20 9.43
C ALA A 113 -19.27 13.56 10.15
N GLU A 114 -19.16 13.53 11.47
CA GLU A 114 -18.94 14.65 12.36
C GLU A 114 -17.56 15.32 12.18
N GLU A 115 -16.54 14.56 11.76
CA GLU A 115 -15.17 15.07 11.57
C GLU A 115 -14.90 15.48 10.12
N ARG A 116 -15.78 15.16 9.17
CA ARG A 116 -15.55 15.45 7.73
C ARG A 116 -15.42 16.92 7.43
N ALA A 117 -16.17 17.79 8.13
CA ALA A 117 -16.05 19.23 7.96
C ALA A 117 -14.65 19.72 8.35
N HIS A 118 -14.11 19.22 9.45
CA HIS A 118 -12.76 19.55 9.92
C HIS A 118 -11.69 18.95 9.00
N PHE A 119 -11.88 17.71 8.55
CA PHE A 119 -11.01 17.06 7.55
C PHE A 119 -10.90 17.90 6.28
N LYS A 120 -12.03 18.24 5.64
CA LYS A 120 -12.05 19.02 4.39
C LYS A 120 -11.34 20.37 4.55
N LYS A 121 -11.65 21.08 5.62
CA LYS A 121 -11.01 22.35 5.96
C LYS A 121 -9.49 22.19 6.12
N THR A 122 -9.06 21.18 6.86
CA THR A 122 -7.64 20.91 7.10
C THR A 122 -6.91 20.56 5.80
N MET A 123 -7.52 19.74 4.93
CA MET A 123 -6.96 19.41 3.62
C MET A 123 -6.82 20.66 2.73
N HIS A 124 -7.84 21.52 2.71
CA HIS A 124 -7.81 22.79 2.00
C HIS A 124 -6.72 23.74 2.49
N GLU A 125 -6.63 23.95 3.81
CA GLU A 125 -5.61 24.82 4.41
C GLU A 125 -4.18 24.32 4.16
N ASN A 126 -4.02 23.01 3.91
CA ASN A 126 -2.75 22.37 3.63
C ASN A 126 -2.60 21.93 2.17
N PHE A 127 -3.41 22.47 1.24
CA PHE A 127 -3.45 22.04 -0.16
C PHE A 127 -2.05 22.02 -0.80
N ASN A 128 -1.27 23.09 -0.64
CA ASN A 128 0.09 23.20 -1.20
C ASN A 128 1.10 22.21 -0.58
N THR A 129 0.80 21.69 0.61
CA THR A 129 1.61 20.63 1.24
C THR A 129 1.24 19.26 0.67
N ILE A 130 -0.03 19.07 0.31
CA ILE A 130 -0.57 17.82 -0.21
C ILE A 130 -0.25 17.65 -1.70
N PHE A 131 -0.41 18.72 -2.47
CA PHE A 131 -0.10 18.83 -3.90
C PHE A 131 1.04 19.85 -4.13
N PRO A 132 2.29 19.47 -3.83
CA PRO A 132 3.44 20.38 -3.92
C PRO A 132 3.86 20.71 -5.36
N SER A 133 3.48 19.89 -6.34
CA SER A 133 3.84 20.03 -7.75
C SER A 133 2.83 19.31 -8.65
N GLU A 134 2.82 19.63 -9.95
CA GLU A 134 1.97 18.98 -10.96
C GLU A 134 2.35 17.49 -11.17
N ASP A 135 3.61 17.13 -10.98
CA ASP A 135 4.12 15.76 -11.16
C ASP A 135 3.94 14.86 -9.91
N VAL A 136 3.20 15.32 -8.89
CA VAL A 136 2.99 14.53 -7.66
C VAL A 136 2.19 13.27 -7.96
N THR A 137 2.63 12.14 -7.41
CA THR A 137 1.97 10.85 -7.59
C THR A 137 0.83 10.63 -6.58
N ALA A 138 -0.13 9.77 -6.91
CA ALA A 138 -1.21 9.41 -5.99
C ALA A 138 -0.72 8.83 -4.65
N GLU A 139 0.40 8.09 -4.68
CA GLU A 139 1.03 7.55 -3.46
C GLU A 139 1.62 8.67 -2.59
N GLU A 140 2.31 9.64 -3.20
CA GLU A 140 2.85 10.81 -2.50
C GLU A 140 1.74 11.70 -1.93
N VAL A 141 0.68 11.97 -2.70
CA VAL A 141 -0.49 12.73 -2.23
C VAL A 141 -1.07 12.10 -0.97
N MET A 142 -1.20 10.78 -0.94
CA MET A 142 -1.79 10.06 0.20
C MET A 142 -0.86 10.04 1.40
N GLY A 143 0.45 9.90 1.19
CA GLY A 143 1.46 10.09 2.23
C GLY A 143 1.42 11.52 2.81
N ASN A 144 1.21 12.53 1.97
CA ASN A 144 1.09 13.93 2.41
C ASN A 144 -0.20 14.16 3.19
N ILE A 145 -1.34 13.64 2.75
CA ILE A 145 -2.61 13.67 3.49
C ILE A 145 -2.43 13.07 4.87
N GLN A 146 -1.83 11.88 4.97
CA GLN A 146 -1.61 11.21 6.24
C GLN A 146 -0.65 12.00 7.15
N THR A 147 0.36 12.65 6.57
CA THR A 147 1.26 13.56 7.30
C THR A 147 0.51 14.77 7.85
N VAL A 148 -0.40 15.36 7.07
CA VAL A 148 -1.24 16.48 7.51
C VAL A 148 -2.19 16.04 8.63
N MET A 149 -2.85 14.89 8.48
CA MET A 149 -3.74 14.35 9.51
C MET A 149 -3.01 14.06 10.83
N ASN A 150 -1.82 13.46 10.78
CA ASN A 150 -1.00 13.18 11.96
C ASN A 150 -0.56 14.45 12.72
N LYS A 151 -0.48 15.60 12.03
CA LYS A 151 -0.15 16.90 12.66
C LYS A 151 -1.37 17.57 13.29
N ASP A 152 -2.58 17.20 12.86
CA ASP A 152 -3.82 17.74 13.40
C ASP A 152 -4.30 16.93 14.61
N LYS A 153 -4.59 17.62 15.72
CA LYS A 153 -4.93 16.95 16.98
C LYS A 153 -6.24 16.17 16.93
N GLN A 154 -7.18 16.57 16.08
CA GLN A 154 -8.49 15.93 15.95
C GLN A 154 -8.42 14.77 14.96
N LEU A 155 -7.61 14.90 13.90
CA LEU A 155 -7.47 13.88 12.85
C LEU A 155 -6.40 12.83 13.14
N ALA A 156 -5.45 13.06 14.04
CA ALA A 156 -4.35 12.12 14.32
C ALA A 156 -4.80 10.76 14.88
N SER A 157 -5.96 10.68 15.54
CA SER A 157 -6.52 9.38 15.96
C SER A 157 -7.25 8.64 14.82
N LEU A 158 -7.40 9.29 13.67
CA LEU A 158 -8.10 8.79 12.47
C LEU A 158 -7.14 8.58 11.29
N SER A 159 -5.87 8.99 11.44
CA SER A 159 -4.84 8.88 10.41
C SER A 159 -4.29 7.48 10.27
#